data_AF-A0A661SEI8-F1
#
_entry.id   AF-A0A661SEI8-F1
#
_cell.length_a   1.000
_cell.length_b   1.000
_cell.length_c   1.000
_cell.angle_alpha   90.00
_cell.angle_beta   90.00
_cell.angle_gamma   90.00
#
_symmetry.space_group_name_H-M   'P 1'
#
loop_
_entity.id
_entity.type
_entity.pdbx_description
1 polymer ?
#
loop_
_entity_poly.entity_id
_entity_poly.type
_entity_poly.pdbx_seq_one_letter_code
_entity_poly.pdbx_strand_id
1 'polypeptide(L)'
;MFRDNSKSERQMLMKLLKNRYDVAIINKIVALWIIANEPEFQEKFGFSDKYIGNAGYRFMFTTKYNWKPFVEKMNQELIKMKSDGRLEKILTKYR
;
A
#
# COMPACT_ATOMS: atom_id res chain seq x y z
N MET A 1 -1.44 -23.32 -11.48
CA MET A 1 -1.34 -22.27 -10.44
C MET A 1 -2.75 -21.78 -10.14
N PHE A 2 -3.29 -22.07 -8.96
CA PHE A 2 -4.63 -21.60 -8.58
C PHE A 2 -4.54 -20.17 -8.05
N ARG A 3 -5.28 -19.24 -8.68
CA ARG A 3 -5.37 -17.85 -8.24
C ARG A 3 -6.57 -17.70 -7.31
N ASP A 4 -6.36 -17.02 -6.19
CA ASP A 4 -7.41 -16.63 -5.26
C ASP A 4 -7.37 -15.13 -5.01
N ASN A 5 -8.55 -14.50 -4.98
CA ASN A 5 -8.70 -13.09 -4.67
C ASN A 5 -9.10 -12.97 -3.19
N SER A 6 -8.10 -12.85 -2.33
CA SER A 6 -8.33 -12.66 -0.90
C SER A 6 -8.89 -11.27 -0.59
N LYS A 7 -9.66 -11.17 0.50
CA LYS A 7 -10.39 -9.94 0.86
C LYS A 7 -9.50 -8.84 1.44
N SER A 8 -8.27 -9.17 1.83
CA SER A 8 -7.27 -8.21 2.33
C SER A 8 -5.85 -8.77 2.25
N GLU A 9 -4.88 -7.86 2.25
CA GLU A 9 -3.44 -8.14 2.29
C GLU A 9 -3.07 -8.96 3.54
N ARG A 10 -3.70 -8.65 4.69
CA ARG A 10 -3.55 -9.44 5.92
C ARG A 10 -3.95 -10.90 5.73
N GLN A 11 -5.07 -11.16 5.04
CA GLN A 11 -5.49 -12.53 4.75
C GLN A 11 -4.54 -13.24 3.80
N MET A 12 -3.95 -12.52 2.84
CA MET A 12 -2.94 -13.08 1.95
C MET A 12 -1.71 -13.53 2.75
N LEU A 13 -1.19 -12.70 3.65
CA LEU A 13 -0.08 -13.05 4.55
C LEU A 13 -0.42 -14.23 5.45
N MET A 14 -1.61 -14.24 6.06
CA MET A 14 -2.07 -15.36 6.90
C MET A 14 -2.17 -16.68 6.12
N LYS A 15 -2.59 -16.63 4.86
CA LYS A 15 -2.68 -17.81 3.99
C LYS A 15 -1.29 -18.33 3.60
N LEU A 16 -0.33 -17.44 3.35
CA LEU A 16 1.07 -17.80 3.16
C LEU A 16 1.64 -18.46 4.41
N LEU A 17 1.45 -17.86 5.59
CA LEU A 17 1.93 -18.39 6.86
C LEU A 17 1.42 -19.81 7.16
N LYS A 18 0.19 -20.11 6.71
CA LYS A 18 -0.45 -21.42 6.85
C LYS A 18 -0.15 -22.39 5.71
N ASN A 19 0.82 -22.08 4.84
CA ASN A 19 1.19 -22.87 3.65
C ASN A 19 0.00 -23.19 2.74
N ARG A 20 -1.00 -22.30 2.66
CA ARG A 20 -2.16 -22.48 1.76
C ARG A 20 -1.88 -22.01 0.33
N TYR A 21 -0.86 -21.18 0.17
CA TYR A 21 -0.36 -20.68 -1.12
C TYR A 21 1.16 -20.50 -1.01
N ASP A 22 1.84 -20.59 -2.15
CA ASP A 22 3.30 -20.45 -2.21
C ASP A 22 3.74 -18.99 -2.33
N VAL A 23 2.91 -18.14 -2.95
CA VAL A 23 3.23 -16.73 -3.27
C VAL A 23 2.00 -15.84 -3.12
N ALA A 24 2.20 -14.64 -2.58
CA ALA A 24 1.21 -13.56 -2.56
C ALA A 24 1.74 -12.35 -3.33
N ILE A 25 0.90 -11.75 -4.18
CA ILE A 25 1.20 -10.49 -4.87
C ILE A 25 0.56 -9.36 -4.07
N ILE A 26 1.37 -8.57 -3.36
CA ILE A 26 0.93 -7.52 -2.44
C ILE A 26 1.76 -6.25 -2.68
N ASN A 27 1.20 -5.06 -2.42
CA ASN A 27 1.99 -3.84 -2.36
C ASN A 27 3.04 -3.95 -1.23
N LYS A 28 4.33 -3.80 -1.57
CA LYS A 28 5.44 -3.99 -0.63
C LYS A 28 5.35 -3.12 0.62
N ILE A 29 4.94 -1.85 0.49
CA ILE A 29 4.84 -0.92 1.62
C ILE A 29 3.73 -1.39 2.59
N VAL A 30 2.59 -1.81 2.05
CA VAL A 30 1.47 -2.33 2.87
C VAL A 30 1.89 -3.60 3.60
N ALA A 31 2.54 -4.54 2.89
CA ALA A 31 3.01 -5.78 3.50
C ALA A 31 4.00 -5.51 4.65
N LEU A 32 4.98 -4.63 4.43
CA LEU A 32 5.96 -4.24 5.45
C LEU A 32 5.29 -3.61 6.68
N TRP A 33 4.32 -2.71 6.47
CA TRP A 33 3.58 -2.10 7.57
C TRP A 33 2.79 -3.14 8.38
N ILE A 34 2.10 -4.08 7.72
CA ILE A 34 1.37 -5.15 8.40
C ILE A 34 2.34 -6.04 9.21
N ILE A 35 3.45 -6.47 8.59
CA ILE A 35 4.47 -7.32 9.24
C ILE A 35 5.07 -6.60 10.46
N ALA A 36 5.32 -5.30 10.37
CA ALA A 36 5.87 -4.52 11.49
C ALA A 36 4.91 -4.44 12.68
N ASN A 37 3.59 -4.40 12.44
CA ASN A 37 2.56 -4.19 13.47
C ASN A 37 1.96 -5.50 14.00
N GLU A 38 2.23 -6.65 13.38
CA GLU A 38 1.67 -7.95 13.77
C GLU A 38 2.78 -8.96 14.11
N PRO A 39 3.01 -9.25 15.41
CA PRO A 39 4.09 -10.13 15.85
C PRO A 39 4.09 -11.52 15.20
N GLU A 40 2.91 -12.08 14.87
CA GLU A 40 2.83 -13.39 14.20
C GLU A 40 3.48 -13.44 12.81
N PHE A 41 3.69 -12.28 12.18
CA PHE A 41 4.19 -12.15 10.81
C PHE A 41 5.67 -11.77 10.74
N GLN A 42 6.26 -11.31 11.83
CA GLN A 42 7.65 -10.90 11.89
C GLN A 42 8.58 -12.08 11.56
N GLU A 43 9.55 -11.83 10.68
CA GLU A 43 10.56 -12.80 10.23
C GLU A 43 9.99 -14.08 9.56
N LYS A 44 8.70 -14.08 9.15
CA LYS A 44 8.07 -15.24 8.52
C LYS A 44 8.04 -15.22 6.99
N PHE A 45 8.44 -14.11 6.37
CA PHE A 45 8.27 -13.90 4.92
C PHE A 45 9.56 -13.43 4.26
N GLY A 46 9.83 -13.94 3.06
CA GLY A 46 10.81 -13.41 2.12
C GLY A 46 10.14 -12.57 1.03
N PHE A 47 10.86 -11.56 0.52
CA PHE A 47 10.42 -10.78 -0.64
C PHE A 47 11.25 -11.15 -1.87
N SER A 48 10.58 -11.31 -3.01
CA SER A 48 11.26 -11.46 -4.30
C SER A 48 11.61 -10.08 -4.88
N ASP A 49 12.76 -9.98 -5.55
CA ASP A 49 13.15 -8.78 -6.32
C ASP A 49 12.42 -8.66 -7.66
N LYS A 50 11.61 -9.65 -8.02
CA LYS A 50 10.83 -9.62 -9.26
C LYS A 50 9.79 -8.50 -9.20
N TYR A 51 10.03 -7.47 -9.99
CA TYR A 51 9.09 -6.36 -10.15
C TYR A 51 7.86 -6.80 -10.96
N ILE A 52 6.67 -6.71 -10.35
CA ILE A 52 5.40 -7.07 -10.99
C ILE A 52 4.66 -5.83 -11.54
N GLY A 53 4.91 -4.62 -11.01
CA GLY A 53 4.33 -3.38 -11.50
C GLY A 53 4.35 -2.24 -10.46
N ASN A 54 4.03 -1.01 -10.90
CA ASN A 54 3.79 0.13 -10.01
C ASN A 54 2.30 0.43 -9.93
N ALA A 55 1.78 0.57 -8.72
CA ALA A 55 0.51 1.22 -8.48
C ALA A 55 0.74 2.37 -7.49
N GLY A 56 0.81 3.60 -8.00
CA GLY A 56 0.86 4.78 -7.15
C GLY A 56 -0.45 4.95 -6.38
N TYR A 57 -0.37 5.33 -5.10
CA TYR A 57 -1.55 5.69 -4.31
C TYR A 57 -2.25 6.92 -4.91
N ARG A 58 -3.58 6.85 -4.98
CA ARG A 58 -4.43 7.93 -5.51
C ARG A 58 -5.62 8.13 -4.59
N PHE A 59 -5.99 9.39 -4.39
CA PHE A 59 -7.28 9.71 -3.80
C PHE A 59 -8.37 9.47 -4.85
N MET A 60 -9.35 8.64 -4.51
CA MET A 60 -10.50 8.37 -5.36
C MET A 60 -11.68 9.25 -4.91
N PHE A 61 -12.34 9.88 -5.87
CA PHE A 61 -13.50 10.74 -5.63
C PHE A 61 -14.73 10.14 -6.31
N THR A 62 -15.91 10.35 -5.72
CA THR A 62 -17.17 9.88 -6.30
C THR A 62 -17.47 10.64 -7.59
N THR A 63 -18.13 10.01 -8.55
CA THR A 63 -18.56 10.68 -9.79
C THR A 63 -19.83 11.52 -9.62
N LYS A 64 -20.45 11.49 -8.43
CA LYS A 64 -21.72 12.17 -8.13
C LYS A 64 -21.60 13.70 -8.14
N TYR A 65 -20.41 14.25 -7.87
CA TYR A 65 -20.19 15.68 -7.74
C TYR A 65 -19.05 16.14 -8.67
N ASN A 66 -19.06 17.42 -9.03
CA ASN A 66 -17.94 18.02 -9.74
C ASN A 66 -16.77 18.32 -8.79
N TRP A 67 -15.92 17.32 -8.56
CA TRP A 67 -14.74 17.45 -7.71
C TRP A 67 -13.57 18.18 -8.38
N LYS A 68 -13.62 18.46 -9.68
CA LYS A 68 -12.49 19.01 -10.44
C LYS A 68 -11.87 20.25 -9.78
N PRO A 69 -12.63 21.27 -9.35
CA PRO A 69 -12.05 22.46 -8.72
C PRO A 69 -11.35 22.16 -7.39
N PHE A 70 -11.89 21.21 -6.61
CA PHE A 70 -11.26 20.78 -5.36
C PHE A 70 -9.99 19.99 -5.62
N VAL A 71 -10.04 19.02 -6.55
CA VAL A 71 -8.90 18.17 -6.90
C VAL A 71 -7.74 18.99 -7.43
N GLU A 72 -8.00 20.01 -8.24
CA GLU A 72 -6.97 20.93 -8.74
C GLU A 72 -6.29 21.68 -7.59
N LYS A 73 -7.05 22.26 -6.67
CA LYS A 73 -6.51 22.95 -5.48
C LYS A 73 -5.73 21.98 -4.57
N MET A 74 -6.28 20.80 -4.31
CA MET A 74 -5.64 19.77 -3.49
C MET A 74 -4.30 19.34 -4.12
N ASN A 75 -4.27 19.12 -5.43
CA ASN A 75 -3.05 18.73 -6.14
C ASN A 75 -1.99 19.84 -6.09
N GLN A 76 -2.37 21.11 -6.21
CA GLN A 76 -1.43 22.22 -6.06
C GLN A 76 -0.80 22.25 -4.66
N GLU A 77 -1.60 22.06 -3.61
CA GLU A 77 -1.07 22.01 -2.24
C GLU A 77 -0.20 20.77 -1.99
N LEU A 78 -0.58 19.61 -2.54
CA LEU A 78 0.25 18.40 -2.47
C LEU A 78 1.60 18.57 -3.16
N ILE A 79 1.65 19.30 -4.29
CA ILE A 79 2.91 19.63 -4.98
C ILE A 79 3.77 20.52 -4.08
N LYS A 80 3.19 21.57 -3.47
CA LYS A 80 3.92 22.44 -2.53
C LYS A 80 4.46 21.66 -1.34
N MET A 81 3.64 20.80 -0.73
CA MET A 81 4.03 19.93 0.39
C MET A 81 5.16 18.96 0.05
N LYS A 82 5.23 18.51 -1.20
CA LYS A 82 6.34 17.69 -1.69
C LYS A 82 7.61 18.53 -1.83
N SER A 83 7.52 19.72 -2.43
CA SER A 83 8.70 20.57 -2.66
C SER A 83 9.28 21.17 -1.37
N ASP A 84 8.43 21.47 -0.38
CA ASP A 84 8.84 22.09 0.89
C ASP A 84 9.19 21.08 2.00
N GLY A 85 9.13 19.78 1.71
CA GLY A 85 9.47 18.70 2.63
C GLY A 85 8.44 18.43 3.73
N ARG A 86 7.29 19.11 3.77
CA ARG A 86 6.22 18.81 4.74
C ARG A 86 5.70 17.39 4.58
N LEU A 87 5.58 16.90 3.34
CA LEU A 87 5.14 15.52 3.12
C LEU A 87 6.12 14.51 3.72
N GLU A 88 7.42 14.73 3.55
CA GLU A 88 8.43 13.82 4.11
C GLU A 88 8.39 13.81 5.64
N LYS A 89 8.24 14.98 6.28
CA LYS A 89 8.05 15.08 7.74
C LYS A 89 6.82 14.34 8.27
N ILE A 90 5.77 14.18 7.44
CA ILE A 90 4.61 13.36 7.79
C ILE A 90 4.98 11.88 7.66
N LEU A 91 5.59 11.49 6.54
CA LEU A 91 5.96 10.10 6.27
C LEU A 91 6.95 9.53 7.27
N THR A 92 7.88 10.33 7.80
CA THR A 92 8.85 9.91 8.82
C THR A 92 8.20 9.50 10.14
N LYS A 93 6.93 9.83 10.39
CA LYS A 93 6.19 9.36 11.57
C LYS A 93 5.61 7.95 11.40
N TYR A 94 5.59 7.43 10.17
CA TYR A 94 4.96 6.17 9.81
C TYR A 94 5.93 5.18 9.15
N ARG A 95 7.19 5.57 8.97
CA ARG A 95 8.31 4.69 8.62
C ARG A 95 9.00 4.26 9.91
#